data_AF-A0A4R2NFC7-F1
#
_entry.id   AF-A0A4R2NFC7-F1
#
_cell.length_a   1.000
_cell.length_b   1.000
_cell.length_c   1.000
_cell.angle_alpha   90.00
_cell.angle_beta   90.00
_cell.angle_gamma   90.00
#
_symmetry.space_group_name_H-M   'P 1'
#
loop_
_entity.id
_entity.type
_entity.pdbx_description
1 polymer ?
#
loop_
_entity_poly.entity_id
_entity_poly.type
_entity_poly.pdbx_seq_one_letter_code
_entity_poly.pdbx_strand_id
1 'polypeptide(L)'
;MDTLIELLDKYGYIILFLSLMLELIALPIPTELMMSYVGYMVYQGEMNWFISIGCGILGSISGMTVAYWLGLRLGSPFFYRYGHRIHLGPERLNKMSEAFNKYGKRLLLFAPFIPGVRHITGYTAGITKVPFKSFAFFSYLGAVIWVTTFVTLGKLLGPQYELIETAAKKYMILFILALAILVLLYYVVKSNSTRIKLFFFTLLKSLYSDFSSQLKLKLLVAGAAVAFIGLTSLTIGLVEEYLNHEFSSFNQTTMLIFQAMFDEDWQPVMRGSLALSTRPAIAIGGCLTLIWIFVKGKNRGLEIKIMMIMIAGSIVFVTYLPNLISFLMDKSGIPVSLYHYNSPSSEVVMAAIVYGFLIFLVSRHAEKYRFKIMTNIFGLVILAYIGAGHLYFHLQPPSDILSSYVLAGVWLSFIILLLEIWRLVIILTSHDNTGPKYE
;
A
#
# COMPACT_ATOMS: atom_id res chain seq x y z
N MET A 1 -8.97 22.34 14.98
CA MET A 1 -7.69 22.66 14.30
C MET A 1 -7.62 24.16 14.08
N ASP A 2 -8.69 24.77 13.61
CA ASP A 2 -8.78 26.21 13.30
C ASP A 2 -8.38 27.12 14.49
N THR A 3 -8.84 26.83 15.71
CA THR A 3 -8.41 27.57 16.93
C THR A 3 -6.95 27.39 17.30
N LEU A 4 -6.36 26.24 16.97
CA LEU A 4 -4.96 25.91 17.23
C LEU A 4 -4.04 26.61 16.21
N ILE A 5 -4.50 26.73 14.96
CA ILE A 5 -3.82 27.43 13.87
C ILE A 5 -3.80 28.94 14.14
N GLU A 6 -4.93 29.55 14.52
CA GLU A 6 -5.00 30.97 14.92
C GLU A 6 -4.08 31.31 16.10
N LEU A 7 -3.95 30.39 17.07
CA LEU A 7 -3.02 30.55 18.19
C LEU A 7 -1.56 30.41 17.76
N LEU A 8 -1.28 29.58 16.74
CA LEU A 8 0.04 29.35 16.18
C LEU A 8 0.54 30.56 15.39
N ASP A 9 -0.35 31.24 14.67
CA ASP A 9 -0.04 32.49 13.96
C ASP A 9 0.36 33.61 14.92
N LYS A 10 -0.18 33.60 16.15
CA LYS A 10 0.09 34.64 17.16
C LYS A 10 1.21 34.30 18.14
N TYR A 11 1.42 33.01 18.45
CA TYR A 11 2.35 32.53 19.49
C TYR A 11 3.17 31.30 19.05
N GLY A 12 3.47 31.17 17.75
CA GLY A 12 3.95 29.94 17.10
C GLY A 12 4.97 29.10 17.85
N TYR A 13 6.03 29.70 18.40
CA TYR A 13 7.07 28.97 19.15
C TYR A 13 6.56 28.37 20.47
N ILE A 14 5.75 29.13 21.22
CA ILE A 14 5.21 28.73 22.52
C ILE A 14 4.17 27.63 22.30
N ILE A 15 3.31 27.78 21.29
CA ILE A 15 2.29 26.81 20.94
C ILE A 15 2.94 25.52 20.45
N LEU A 16 3.96 25.58 19.60
CA LEU A 16 4.74 24.40 19.20
C LEU A 16 5.33 23.64 20.40
N PHE A 17 5.96 24.37 21.33
CA PHE A 17 6.52 23.78 22.55
C PHE A 17 5.43 23.10 23.39
N LEU A 18 4.35 23.82 23.70
CA LEU A 18 3.28 23.32 24.57
C LEU A 18 2.53 22.15 23.94
N SER A 19 2.24 22.21 22.65
CA SER A 19 1.55 21.12 21.94
C SER A 19 2.37 19.84 21.96
N LEU A 20 3.66 19.90 21.63
CA LEU A 20 4.53 18.72 21.67
C LEU A 20 4.72 18.17 23.09
N MET A 21 4.77 19.05 24.09
CA MET A 21 4.83 18.63 25.49
C MET A 21 3.54 17.93 25.93
N LEU A 22 2.38 18.56 25.69
CA LEU A 22 1.07 18.04 26.11
C LEU A 22 0.67 16.77 25.38
N GLU A 23 1.09 16.65 24.12
CA GLU A 23 0.79 15.48 23.30
C GLU A 23 1.37 14.19 23.90
N LEU A 24 2.60 14.27 24.38
CA LEU A 24 3.28 13.13 24.99
C LEU A 24 2.78 12.81 26.40
N ILE A 25 2.08 13.76 27.03
CA ILE A 25 1.51 13.58 28.37
C ILE A 25 0.10 12.98 28.28
N ALA A 26 -0.85 13.58 27.57
CA ALA A 26 -2.24 13.16 27.69
C ALA A 26 -3.13 13.35 26.46
N LEU A 27 -2.74 14.18 25.48
CA LEU A 27 -3.65 14.59 24.39
C LEU A 27 -3.21 14.02 23.04
N PRO A 28 -4.05 13.27 22.30
CA PRO A 28 -3.73 12.88 20.93
C PRO A 28 -3.88 14.09 20.00
N ILE A 29 -2.85 14.93 19.96
CA ILE A 29 -2.74 16.06 19.04
C ILE A 29 -1.96 15.58 17.81
N PRO A 30 -2.44 15.84 16.57
CA PRO A 30 -1.72 15.49 15.35
C PRO A 30 -0.52 16.42 15.15
N THR A 31 0.56 16.18 15.88
CA THR A 31 1.73 17.07 15.89
C THR A 31 2.59 16.95 14.66
N GLU A 32 2.48 15.87 13.87
CA GLU A 32 3.12 15.79 12.56
C GLU A 32 2.60 16.86 11.61
N LEU A 33 1.27 17.04 11.57
CA LEU A 33 0.63 18.09 10.78
C LEU A 33 1.03 19.46 11.30
N MET A 34 1.08 19.63 12.62
CA MET A 34 1.48 20.88 13.24
C MET A 34 2.94 21.26 12.97
N MET A 35 3.88 20.30 13.06
CA MET A 35 5.29 20.54 12.72
C MET A 35 5.47 20.79 11.23
N SER A 36 4.67 20.15 10.39
CA SER A 36 4.66 20.41 8.94
C SER A 36 4.15 21.83 8.65
N TYR A 37 3.11 22.28 9.35
CA TYR A 37 2.61 23.65 9.28
C TYR A 37 3.63 24.68 9.77
N VAL A 38 4.29 24.41 10.90
CA VAL A 38 5.41 25.24 11.37
C VAL A 38 6.52 25.30 10.31
N GLY A 39 6.80 24.18 9.64
CA GLY A 39 7.73 24.16 8.51
C GLY A 39 7.29 25.10 7.38
N TYR A 40 6.00 25.11 7.04
CA TYR A 40 5.44 26.06 6.08
C TYR A 40 5.58 27.52 6.53
N MET A 41 5.30 27.85 7.80
CA MET A 41 5.54 29.20 8.34
C MET A 41 7.02 29.60 8.30
N VAL A 42 7.93 28.63 8.49
CA VAL A 42 9.37 28.85 8.30
C VAL A 42 9.71 29.13 6.83
N TYR A 43 9.02 28.49 5.88
CA TYR A 43 9.17 28.77 4.44
C TYR A 43 8.66 30.17 4.09
N GLN A 44 7.51 30.58 4.64
CA GLN A 44 6.94 31.93 4.46
C GLN A 44 7.76 33.04 5.12
N GLY A 45 8.78 32.69 5.91
CA GLY A 45 9.64 33.64 6.61
C GLY A 45 9.05 34.17 7.92
N GLU A 46 7.90 33.64 8.35
CA GLU A 46 7.21 34.06 9.58
C GLU A 46 7.84 33.45 10.85
N MET A 47 8.51 32.29 10.69
CA MET A 47 9.24 31.62 11.78
C MET A 47 10.68 31.29 11.41
N ASN A 48 11.57 31.26 12.41
CA ASN A 48 12.96 30.88 12.24
C ASN A 48 13.13 29.37 12.38
N TRP A 49 13.77 28.73 11.40
CA TRP A 49 13.98 27.29 11.36
C TRP A 49 14.67 26.71 12.61
N PHE A 50 15.76 27.35 13.07
CA PHE A 50 16.52 26.87 14.22
C PHE A 50 15.73 27.01 15.53
N ILE A 51 15.01 28.12 15.68
CA ILE A 51 14.19 28.36 16.88
C ILE A 51 13.01 27.38 16.91
N SER A 52 12.35 27.14 15.77
CA SER A 52 11.26 26.17 15.66
C SER A 52 11.70 24.76 16.03
N ILE A 53 12.85 24.31 15.51
CA ILE A 53 13.42 22.99 15.88
C ILE A 53 13.78 22.95 17.36
N GLY A 54 14.43 24.00 17.88
CA GLY A 54 14.78 24.10 19.30
C GLY A 54 13.57 24.00 20.22
N CYS A 55 12.53 24.78 19.95
CA CYS A 55 11.27 24.75 20.71
C CYS A 55 10.58 23.39 20.62
N GLY A 56 10.54 22.78 19.43
CA GLY A 56 9.91 21.46 19.26
C GLY A 56 10.66 20.34 19.99
N ILE A 57 11.99 20.38 19.96
CA ILE A 57 12.83 19.43 20.71
C ILE A 57 12.61 19.62 22.22
N LEU A 58 12.65 20.85 22.72
CA LEU A 58 12.45 21.13 24.14
C LEU A 58 11.06 20.71 24.63
N GLY A 59 10.01 20.95 23.83
CA GLY A 59 8.65 20.50 24.12
C GLY A 59 8.57 18.99 24.20
N SER A 60 9.12 18.30 23.20
CA SER A 60 9.16 16.84 23.14
C SER A 60 9.92 16.23 24.32
N ILE A 61 11.12 16.75 24.63
CA ILE A 61 11.93 16.31 25.76
C ILE A 61 11.18 16.47 27.08
N SER A 62 10.53 17.62 27.27
CA SER A 62 9.75 17.91 28.48
C SER A 62 8.60 16.91 28.64
N GLY A 63 7.84 16.66 27.58
CA GLY A 63 6.74 15.69 27.58
C GLY A 63 7.21 14.26 27.86
N MET A 64 8.27 13.80 27.18
CA MET A 64 8.85 12.46 27.42
C MET A 64 9.36 12.28 28.85
N THR A 65 9.99 13.32 29.41
CA THR A 65 10.50 13.32 30.79
C THR A 65 9.36 13.20 31.79
N VAL A 66 8.30 13.99 31.63
CA VAL A 66 7.13 13.94 32.48
C VAL A 66 6.48 12.56 32.41
N ALA A 67 6.27 12.01 31.22
CA ALA A 67 5.70 10.67 31.03
C ALA A 67 6.55 9.58 31.71
N TYR A 68 7.88 9.65 31.62
CA TYR A 68 8.79 8.72 32.31
C TYR A 68 8.63 8.79 33.83
N TRP A 69 8.64 9.99 34.41
CA TRP A 69 8.53 10.14 35.87
C TRP A 69 7.14 9.78 36.38
N LEU A 70 6.09 10.05 35.61
CA LEU A 70 4.74 9.59 35.90
C LEU A 70 4.67 8.06 35.90
N GLY A 71 5.25 7.42 34.88
CA GLY A 71 5.36 5.96 34.83
C GLY A 71 6.10 5.37 36.02
N LEU A 72 7.22 6.00 36.41
CA LEU A 72 8.05 5.57 37.53
C LEU A 72 7.37 5.74 38.90
N ARG A 73 6.64 6.85 39.11
CA ARG A 73 5.98 7.15 40.39
C ARG A 73 4.64 6.44 40.57
N LEU A 74 3.80 6.42 39.54
CA LEU A 74 2.47 5.80 39.60
C LEU A 74 2.55 4.27 39.53
N GLY A 75 3.57 3.75 38.84
CA GLY A 75 3.84 2.32 38.74
C GLY A 75 2.75 1.53 38.00
N SER A 76 3.00 0.23 37.82
CA SER A 76 2.08 -0.68 37.12
C SER A 76 0.65 -0.71 37.69
N PRO A 77 0.42 -0.73 39.03
CA PRO A 77 -0.94 -0.86 39.59
C PRO A 77 -1.90 0.28 39.21
N PHE A 78 -1.39 1.51 39.07
CA PHE A 78 -2.21 2.65 38.69
C PHE A 78 -2.75 2.50 37.25
N PHE A 79 -1.89 2.13 36.31
CA PHE A 79 -2.30 1.97 34.91
C PHE A 79 -3.11 0.70 34.67
N TYR A 80 -2.92 -0.36 35.46
CA TYR A 80 -3.81 -1.52 35.42
C TYR A 80 -5.25 -1.16 35.85
N ARG A 81 -5.41 -0.26 36.83
CA ARG A 81 -6.72 0.14 37.37
C ARG A 81 -7.40 1.26 36.57
N TYR A 82 -6.64 2.24 36.08
CA TYR A 82 -7.19 3.44 35.42
C TYR A 82 -6.74 3.61 33.97
N GLY A 83 -5.77 2.82 33.48
CA GLY A 83 -5.17 2.98 32.15
C GLY A 83 -6.15 2.80 31.00
N HIS A 84 -7.25 2.07 31.19
CA HIS A 84 -8.30 1.93 30.18
C HIS A 84 -8.96 3.28 29.83
N ARG A 85 -9.04 4.23 30.79
CA ARG A 85 -9.65 5.56 30.57
C ARG A 85 -8.73 6.54 29.83
N ILE A 86 -7.43 6.28 29.81
CA ILE A 86 -6.41 7.15 29.20
C ILE A 86 -5.70 6.46 28.03
N HIS A 87 -6.33 5.45 27.41
CA HIS A 87 -5.79 4.69 26.28
C HIS A 87 -4.45 3.96 26.54
N LEU A 88 -4.07 3.78 27.81
CA LEU A 88 -2.89 3.07 28.32
C LEU A 88 -3.30 1.79 29.05
N GLY A 89 -4.21 1.01 28.46
CA GLY A 89 -4.70 -0.24 29.06
C GLY A 89 -3.59 -1.29 29.25
N PRO A 90 -3.79 -2.26 30.16
CA PRO A 90 -2.79 -3.27 30.51
C PRO A 90 -2.31 -4.11 29.30
N GLU A 91 -3.18 -4.36 28.32
CA GLU A 91 -2.79 -5.08 27.10
C GLU A 91 -1.74 -4.32 26.27
N ARG A 92 -1.84 -2.99 26.17
CA ARG A 92 -0.87 -2.16 25.44
C ARG A 92 0.44 -2.02 26.20
N LEU A 93 0.37 -1.93 27.53
CA LEU A 93 1.56 -1.91 28.39
C LEU A 93 2.34 -3.23 28.31
N ASN A 94 1.65 -4.37 28.30
CA ASN A 94 2.29 -5.68 28.17
C ASN A 94 2.96 -5.84 26.79
N LYS A 95 2.26 -5.48 25.70
CA LYS A 95 2.85 -5.47 24.34
C LYS A 95 4.08 -4.57 24.24
N MET A 96 4.06 -3.40 24.87
CA MET A 96 5.23 -2.53 24.90
C MET A 96 6.36 -3.10 25.76
N SER A 97 6.06 -3.75 26.88
CA SER A 97 7.07 -4.44 27.69
C SER A 97 7.74 -5.56 26.89
N GLU A 98 6.99 -6.34 26.11
CA GLU A 98 7.53 -7.35 25.20
C GLU A 98 8.41 -6.72 24.10
N ALA A 99 7.98 -5.59 23.53
CA ALA A 99 8.77 -4.85 22.55
C ALA A 99 10.09 -4.33 23.16
N PHE A 100 10.05 -3.81 24.39
CA PHE A 100 11.26 -3.42 25.12
C PHE A 100 12.18 -4.61 25.40
N ASN A 101 11.64 -5.77 25.75
CA ASN A 101 12.45 -6.99 25.95
C ASN A 101 13.10 -7.45 24.64
N LYS A 102 12.41 -7.32 23.51
CA LYS A 102 12.89 -7.78 22.20
C LYS A 102 13.87 -6.82 21.52
N TYR A 103 13.57 -5.53 21.53
CA TYR A 103 14.33 -4.50 20.80
C TYR A 103 15.25 -3.66 21.70
N GLY A 104 15.06 -3.76 23.02
CA GLY A 104 15.86 -3.05 24.01
C GLY A 104 15.76 -1.54 23.87
N LYS A 105 16.84 -0.87 24.28
CA LYS A 105 16.97 0.59 24.30
C LYS A 105 16.88 1.24 22.91
N ARG A 106 17.13 0.48 21.83
CA ARG A 106 17.03 0.97 20.44
C ARG A 106 15.59 1.33 20.04
N LEU A 107 14.60 0.71 20.68
CA LEU A 107 13.19 1.04 20.46
C LEU A 107 12.90 2.51 20.75
N LEU A 108 13.53 3.08 21.78
CA LEU A 108 13.34 4.46 22.21
C LEU A 108 13.72 5.50 21.14
N LEU A 109 14.65 5.15 20.27
CA LEU A 109 15.14 6.03 19.21
C LEU A 109 14.14 6.14 18.05
N PHE A 110 13.46 5.02 17.73
CA PHE A 110 12.47 4.97 16.65
C PHE A 110 11.03 5.15 17.12
N ALA A 111 10.78 5.07 18.43
CA ALA A 111 9.45 5.22 19.01
C ALA A 111 8.70 6.49 18.57
N PRO A 112 9.33 7.68 18.45
CA PRO A 112 8.64 8.90 17.99
C PRO A 112 7.99 8.79 16.60
N PHE A 113 8.57 7.96 15.71
CA PHE A 113 8.08 7.74 14.35
C PHE A 113 6.89 6.79 14.24
N ILE A 114 6.55 6.09 15.33
CA ILE A 114 5.50 5.08 15.32
C ILE A 114 4.28 5.64 16.06
N PRO A 115 3.19 5.97 15.33
CA PRO A 115 1.96 6.48 15.94
C PRO A 115 1.43 5.51 17.01
N GLY A 116 0.93 6.06 18.11
CA GLY A 116 0.47 5.28 19.27
C GLY A 116 1.61 4.76 20.15
N VAL A 117 2.71 4.26 19.60
CA VAL A 117 3.86 3.77 20.38
C VAL A 117 4.54 4.91 21.14
N ARG A 118 4.73 6.07 20.51
CA ARG A 118 5.42 7.22 21.14
C ARG A 118 4.81 7.66 22.47
N HIS A 119 3.48 7.68 22.58
CA HIS A 119 2.79 8.12 23.80
C HIS A 119 2.94 7.12 24.94
N ILE A 120 3.12 5.83 24.65
CA ILE A 120 3.18 4.76 25.66
C ILE A 120 4.62 4.52 26.12
N THR A 121 5.59 4.84 25.25
CA THR A 121 7.01 4.51 25.45
C THR A 121 7.59 5.16 26.70
N GLY A 122 7.29 6.43 26.96
CA GLY A 122 7.76 7.13 28.17
C GLY A 122 7.25 6.49 29.45
N TYR A 123 5.94 6.27 29.55
CA TYR A 123 5.31 5.64 30.71
C TYR A 123 5.86 4.24 30.99
N THR A 124 5.96 3.41 29.94
CA THR A 124 6.46 2.03 30.06
C THR A 124 7.92 1.96 30.47
N ALA A 125 8.77 2.86 29.94
CA ALA A 125 10.17 2.97 30.38
C ALA A 125 10.28 3.33 31.88
N GLY A 126 9.39 4.21 32.36
CA GLY A 126 9.29 4.56 33.78
C GLY A 126 8.80 3.40 34.65
N ILE A 127 7.72 2.72 34.25
CA ILE A 127 7.14 1.57 34.98
C ILE A 127 8.16 0.42 35.09
N THR A 128 8.92 0.16 34.02
CA THR A 128 9.94 -0.90 33.96
C THR A 128 11.29 -0.47 34.55
N LYS A 129 11.39 0.76 35.07
CA LYS A 129 12.58 1.31 35.73
C LYS A 129 13.84 1.30 34.85
N VAL A 130 13.69 1.57 33.55
CA VAL A 130 14.84 1.76 32.66
C VAL A 130 15.70 2.92 33.19
N PRO A 131 17.03 2.79 33.34
CA PRO A 131 17.85 3.87 33.86
C PRO A 131 17.65 5.19 33.09
N PHE A 132 17.30 6.27 33.79
CA PHE A 132 16.91 7.55 33.17
C PHE A 132 17.94 8.08 32.16
N LYS A 133 19.25 7.98 32.47
CA LYS A 133 20.32 8.39 31.54
C LYS A 133 20.23 7.67 30.19
N SER A 134 19.95 6.37 30.23
CA SER A 134 19.80 5.56 29.03
C SER A 134 18.50 5.90 28.30
N PHE A 135 17.42 6.12 29.03
CA PHE A 135 16.15 6.55 28.44
C PHE A 135 16.31 7.90 27.73
N ALA A 136 16.80 8.91 28.45
CA ALA A 136 17.00 10.26 27.96
C ALA A 136 17.88 10.28 26.71
N PHE A 137 19.01 9.57 26.70
CA PHE A 137 19.90 9.55 25.54
C PHE A 137 19.21 9.06 24.26
N PHE A 138 18.57 7.88 24.29
CA PHE A 138 17.94 7.33 23.09
C PHE A 138 16.65 8.06 22.70
N SER A 139 15.82 8.41 23.69
CA SER A 139 14.55 9.10 23.43
C SER A 139 14.75 10.53 22.93
N TYR A 140 15.70 11.29 23.50
CA TYR A 140 15.94 12.66 23.08
C TYR A 140 16.61 12.69 21.71
N LEU A 141 17.52 11.76 21.43
CA LEU A 141 18.11 11.65 20.10
C LEU A 141 17.04 11.29 19.04
N GLY A 142 16.11 10.40 19.38
CA GLY A 142 14.93 10.12 18.55
C GLY A 142 14.06 11.37 18.34
N ALA A 143 13.81 12.16 19.39
CA ALA A 143 13.04 13.40 19.31
C ALA A 143 13.73 14.45 18.42
N VAL A 144 15.05 14.61 18.53
CA VAL A 144 15.84 15.52 17.69
C VAL A 144 15.68 15.15 16.22
N ILE A 145 15.86 13.87 15.87
CA ILE A 145 15.73 13.41 14.49
C ILE A 145 14.30 13.64 14.02
N TRP A 146 13.31 13.23 14.82
CA TRP A 146 11.89 13.32 14.48
C TRP A 146 11.43 14.76 14.24
N VAL A 147 11.66 15.68 15.18
CA VAL A 147 11.27 17.10 15.05
C VAL A 147 11.96 17.74 13.84
N THR A 148 13.27 17.50 13.69
CA THR A 148 14.04 18.05 12.57
C THR A 148 13.47 17.55 11.24
N THR A 149 13.13 16.26 11.13
CA THR A 149 12.54 15.68 9.93
C THR A 149 11.22 16.36 9.57
N PHE A 150 10.24 16.42 10.47
CA PHE A 150 8.91 16.94 10.13
C PHE A 150 8.89 18.45 9.89
N VAL A 151 9.63 19.24 10.69
CA VAL A 151 9.73 20.70 10.46
C VAL A 151 10.44 21.00 9.15
N THR A 152 11.51 20.27 8.82
CA THR A 152 12.24 20.47 7.56
C THR A 152 11.43 20.02 6.36
N LEU A 153 10.72 18.90 6.45
CA LEU A 153 9.79 18.45 5.41
C LEU A 153 8.71 19.51 5.15
N GLY A 154 8.10 20.06 6.20
CA GLY A 154 7.12 21.15 6.06
C GLY A 154 7.69 22.39 5.37
N LYS A 155 8.94 22.75 5.67
CA LYS A 155 9.64 23.87 5.01
C LYS A 155 9.90 23.60 3.53
N LEU A 156 10.38 22.41 3.18
CA LEU A 156 10.65 22.04 1.80
C LEU A 156 9.36 21.97 0.97
N LEU A 157 8.28 21.50 1.57
CA LEU A 157 6.95 21.39 0.96
C LEU A 157 6.16 22.71 1.03
N GLY A 158 6.73 23.77 1.61
CA GLY A 158 6.08 25.04 1.84
C GLY A 158 5.44 25.70 0.60
N PRO A 159 6.06 25.71 -0.59
CA PRO A 159 5.46 26.28 -1.80
C PRO A 159 4.13 25.62 -2.23
N GLN A 160 3.84 24.41 -1.74
CA GLN A 160 2.70 23.58 -2.16
C GLN A 160 1.77 23.23 -0.98
N TYR A 161 1.95 23.88 0.17
CA TYR A 161 1.31 23.50 1.41
C TYR A 161 -0.23 23.56 1.34
N GLU A 162 -0.82 24.57 0.68
CA GLU A 162 -2.27 24.69 0.50
C GLU A 162 -2.88 23.53 -0.32
N LEU A 163 -2.16 23.06 -1.35
CA LEU A 163 -2.54 21.88 -2.14
C LEU A 163 -2.44 20.60 -1.30
N ILE A 164 -1.37 20.48 -0.51
CA ILE A 164 -1.12 19.31 0.34
C ILE A 164 -2.10 19.23 1.50
N GLU A 165 -2.51 20.35 2.12
CA GLU A 165 -3.47 20.34 3.23
C GLU A 165 -4.85 19.85 2.77
N THR A 166 -5.30 20.34 1.62
CA THR A 166 -6.58 19.96 1.02
C THR A 166 -6.57 18.48 0.60
N ALA A 167 -5.46 18.03 -0.01
CA ALA A 167 -5.25 16.64 -0.37
C ALA A 167 -5.13 15.74 0.87
N ALA A 168 -4.35 16.11 1.87
CA ALA A 168 -4.13 15.32 3.08
C ALA A 168 -5.44 15.10 3.84
N LYS A 169 -6.28 16.12 4.02
CA LYS A 169 -7.58 15.96 4.69
C LYS A 169 -8.50 14.96 3.96
N LYS A 170 -8.57 15.03 2.62
CA LYS A 170 -9.44 14.14 1.80
C LYS A 170 -8.88 12.72 1.66
N TYR A 171 -7.59 12.58 1.34
CA TYR A 171 -6.96 11.29 1.05
C TYR A 171 -6.52 10.53 2.30
N MET A 172 -6.21 11.19 3.41
CA MET A 172 -5.84 10.49 4.65
C MET A 172 -7.04 9.72 5.23
N ILE A 173 -8.26 10.26 5.14
CA ILE A 173 -9.49 9.56 5.53
C ILE A 173 -9.72 8.33 4.66
N LEU A 174 -9.59 8.47 3.33
CA LEU A 174 -9.72 7.36 2.38
C LEU A 174 -8.66 6.28 2.61
N PHE A 175 -7.42 6.67 2.90
CA PHE A 175 -6.32 5.76 3.21
C PHE A 175 -6.58 4.98 4.51
N ILE A 176 -7.03 5.65 5.57
CA ILE A 176 -7.38 5.00 6.84
C ILE A 176 -8.55 4.03 6.65
N LEU A 177 -9.57 4.40 5.87
CA LEU A 177 -10.71 3.54 5.57
C LEU A 177 -10.28 2.30 4.77
N ALA A 178 -9.45 2.49 3.73
CA ALA A 178 -8.92 1.39 2.92
C ALA A 178 -8.06 0.43 3.75
N LEU A 179 -7.21 0.96 4.63
CA LEU A 179 -6.39 0.18 5.54
C LEU A 179 -7.26 -0.61 6.54
N ALA A 180 -8.30 0.00 7.10
CA ALA A 180 -9.24 -0.66 7.99
C ALA A 180 -9.97 -1.82 7.29
N ILE A 181 -10.43 -1.61 6.05
CA ILE A 181 -11.07 -2.65 5.22
C ILE A 181 -10.10 -3.79 4.94
N LEU A 182 -8.84 -3.50 4.59
CA LEU A 182 -7.81 -4.51 4.36
C LEU A 182 -7.50 -5.34 5.60
N VAL A 183 -7.37 -4.70 6.77
CA VAL A 183 -7.15 -5.37 8.05
C VAL A 183 -8.35 -6.23 8.43
N LEU A 184 -9.58 -5.74 8.19
CA LEU A 184 -10.81 -6.48 8.44
C LEU A 184 -10.93 -7.69 7.50
N LEU A 185 -10.68 -7.52 6.21
CA LEU A 185 -10.62 -8.61 5.22
C LEU A 185 -9.57 -9.67 5.63
N TYR A 186 -8.38 -9.25 6.03
CA TYR A 186 -7.34 -10.16 6.52
C TYR A 186 -7.83 -10.96 7.73
N TYR A 187 -8.46 -10.31 8.71
CA TYR A 187 -8.98 -10.98 9.90
C TYR A 187 -10.13 -11.94 9.57
N VAL A 188 -11.06 -11.54 8.71
CA VAL A 188 -12.19 -12.37 8.27
C VAL A 188 -11.68 -13.59 7.51
N VAL A 189 -10.76 -13.42 6.56
CA VAL A 189 -10.18 -14.51 5.78
C VAL A 189 -9.38 -15.46 6.66
N LYS A 190 -8.60 -14.93 7.62
CA LYS A 190 -7.82 -15.76 8.56
C LYS A 190 -8.74 -16.54 9.51
N SER A 191 -9.72 -15.88 10.10
CA SER A 191 -10.69 -16.46 11.04
C SER A 191 -11.56 -17.53 10.37
N ASN A 192 -11.99 -17.31 9.13
CA ASN A 192 -12.96 -18.16 8.46
C ASN A 192 -12.36 -19.04 7.36
N SER A 193 -11.03 -19.17 7.29
CA SER A 193 -10.33 -19.87 6.21
C SER A 193 -10.87 -21.29 5.95
N THR A 194 -11.32 -22.02 6.97
CA THR A 194 -11.92 -23.36 6.84
C THR A 194 -13.36 -23.32 6.29
N ARG A 195 -14.19 -22.38 6.76
CA ARG A 195 -15.58 -22.22 6.28
C ARG A 195 -15.62 -21.69 4.85
N ILE A 196 -14.73 -20.76 4.50
CA ILE A 196 -14.62 -20.21 3.15
C ILE A 196 -14.21 -21.32 2.17
N LYS A 197 -13.24 -22.17 2.54
CA LYS A 197 -12.85 -23.34 1.72
C LYS A 197 -14.01 -24.32 1.53
N LEU A 198 -14.76 -24.65 2.59
CA LEU A 198 -15.91 -25.54 2.53
C LEU A 198 -17.06 -24.96 1.69
N PHE A 199 -17.36 -23.67 1.84
CA PHE A 199 -18.35 -22.97 1.04
C PHE A 199 -17.97 -22.98 -0.44
N PHE A 200 -16.73 -22.59 -0.77
CA PHE A 200 -16.24 -22.63 -2.15
C PHE A 200 -16.25 -24.04 -2.73
N PHE A 201 -15.86 -25.05 -1.94
CA PHE A 201 -15.90 -26.44 -2.35
C PHE A 201 -17.32 -26.91 -2.64
N THR A 202 -18.29 -26.54 -1.80
CA THR A 202 -19.71 -26.89 -1.97
C THR A 202 -20.32 -26.17 -3.16
N LEU A 203 -20.01 -24.88 -3.34
CA LEU A 203 -20.42 -24.07 -4.48
C LEU A 203 -19.87 -24.66 -5.80
N LEU A 204 -18.57 -24.97 -5.84
CA LEU A 204 -17.92 -25.62 -6.98
C LEU A 204 -18.54 -26.99 -7.28
N LYS A 205 -18.84 -27.77 -6.24
CA LYS A 205 -19.47 -29.09 -6.38
C LYS A 205 -20.89 -28.99 -6.93
N SER A 206 -21.69 -28.04 -6.44
CA SER A 206 -23.05 -27.77 -6.93
C SER A 206 -23.04 -27.30 -8.39
N LEU A 207 -22.13 -26.38 -8.74
CA LEU A 207 -21.94 -25.93 -10.11
C LEU A 207 -21.43 -27.06 -11.03
N TYR A 208 -20.65 -28.00 -10.51
CA TYR A 208 -20.18 -29.15 -11.27
C TYR A 208 -21.28 -30.20 -11.48
N SER A 209 -22.11 -30.47 -10.46
CA SER A 209 -23.17 -31.49 -10.54
C SER A 209 -24.33 -31.11 -11.46
N ASP A 210 -24.65 -29.82 -11.54
CA ASP A 210 -25.76 -29.33 -12.37
C ASP A 210 -25.39 -29.27 -13.86
N PHE A 211 -24.10 -29.25 -14.18
CA PHE A 211 -23.60 -29.19 -15.56
C PHE A 211 -23.06 -30.53 -16.03
N SER A 212 -23.94 -31.35 -16.61
CA SER A 212 -23.62 -32.69 -17.16
C SER A 212 -22.60 -32.71 -18.31
N SER A 213 -22.26 -31.55 -18.89
CA SER A 213 -21.30 -31.43 -20.00
C SER A 213 -20.14 -30.50 -19.62
N GLN A 214 -18.91 -31.00 -19.70
CA GLN A 214 -17.69 -30.22 -19.46
C GLN A 214 -17.58 -28.98 -20.35
N LEU A 215 -18.24 -28.96 -21.51
CA LEU A 215 -18.26 -27.80 -22.41
C LEU A 215 -19.10 -26.65 -21.84
N LYS A 216 -20.27 -26.95 -21.26
CA LYS A 216 -21.17 -25.93 -20.70
C LYS A 216 -20.58 -25.27 -19.46
N LEU A 217 -19.92 -26.05 -18.60
CA LEU A 217 -19.19 -25.52 -17.45
C LEU A 217 -18.03 -24.61 -17.89
N LYS A 218 -17.25 -25.03 -18.90
CA LYS A 218 -16.17 -24.21 -19.48
C LYS A 218 -16.69 -22.90 -20.09
N LEU A 219 -17.82 -22.95 -20.80
CA LEU A 219 -18.45 -21.78 -21.39
C LEU A 219 -19.03 -20.83 -20.33
N LEU A 220 -19.63 -21.34 -19.26
CA LEU A 220 -20.16 -20.51 -18.16
C LEU A 220 -19.03 -19.81 -17.42
N VAL A 221 -17.95 -20.51 -17.09
CA VAL A 221 -16.76 -19.92 -16.45
C VAL A 221 -16.12 -18.87 -17.37
N ALA A 222 -15.99 -19.16 -18.67
CA ALA A 222 -15.49 -18.19 -19.64
C ALA A 222 -16.43 -16.98 -19.82
N GLY A 223 -17.75 -17.18 -19.76
CA GLY A 223 -18.74 -16.10 -19.82
C GLY A 223 -18.71 -15.21 -18.59
N ALA A 224 -18.70 -15.79 -17.39
CA ALA A 224 -18.58 -15.06 -16.13
C ALA A 224 -17.27 -14.28 -16.04
N ALA A 225 -16.19 -14.84 -16.59
CA ALA A 225 -14.91 -14.18 -16.72
C ALA A 225 -14.95 -12.95 -17.60
N VAL A 226 -15.45 -13.09 -18.83
CA VAL A 226 -15.59 -11.98 -19.78
C VAL A 226 -16.51 -10.91 -19.21
N ALA A 227 -17.58 -11.30 -18.53
CA ALA A 227 -18.48 -10.36 -17.84
C ALA A 227 -17.79 -9.63 -16.69
N PHE A 228 -17.05 -10.32 -15.82
CA PHE A 228 -16.30 -9.70 -14.72
C PHE A 228 -15.23 -8.74 -15.24
N ILE A 229 -14.51 -9.15 -16.28
CA ILE A 229 -13.46 -8.37 -16.93
C ILE A 229 -14.04 -7.14 -17.62
N GLY A 230 -15.14 -7.29 -18.36
CA GLY A 230 -15.87 -6.19 -18.96
C GLY A 230 -16.44 -5.21 -17.91
N LEU A 231 -17.02 -5.72 -16.83
CA LEU A 231 -17.55 -4.90 -15.73
C LEU A 231 -16.44 -4.16 -14.99
N THR A 232 -15.31 -4.81 -14.68
CA THR A 232 -14.17 -4.14 -14.03
C THR A 232 -13.58 -3.05 -14.93
N SER A 233 -13.41 -3.32 -16.23
CA SER A 233 -12.97 -2.30 -17.20
C SER A 233 -13.92 -1.13 -17.28
N LEU A 234 -15.23 -1.41 -17.32
CA LEU A 234 -16.27 -0.40 -17.38
C LEU A 234 -16.28 0.42 -16.08
N THR A 235 -16.18 -0.21 -14.91
CA THR A 235 -16.08 0.52 -13.65
C THR A 235 -14.81 1.34 -13.56
N ILE A 236 -13.67 0.88 -14.07
CA ILE A 236 -12.43 1.66 -14.10
C ILE A 236 -12.60 2.87 -15.01
N GLY A 237 -13.16 2.70 -16.22
CA GLY A 237 -13.44 3.80 -17.13
C GLY A 237 -14.43 4.82 -16.56
N LEU A 238 -15.51 4.37 -15.90
CA LEU A 238 -16.48 5.24 -15.23
C LEU A 238 -15.87 5.95 -14.01
N VAL A 239 -15.05 5.23 -13.24
CA VAL A 239 -14.33 5.76 -12.08
C VAL A 239 -13.36 6.83 -12.58
N GLU A 240 -12.60 6.59 -13.64
CA GLU A 240 -11.68 7.56 -14.24
C GLU A 240 -12.39 8.79 -14.81
N GLU A 241 -13.57 8.63 -15.43
CA GLU A 241 -14.39 9.74 -15.93
C GLU A 241 -14.99 10.59 -14.81
N TYR A 242 -15.57 9.97 -13.78
CA TYR A 242 -16.10 10.67 -12.61
C TYR A 242 -14.97 11.36 -11.81
N LEU A 243 -13.77 10.78 -11.86
CA LEU A 243 -12.62 11.23 -11.09
C LEU A 243 -11.66 12.14 -11.86
N ASN A 244 -11.70 12.25 -13.18
CA ASN A 244 -10.82 13.18 -13.92
C ASN A 244 -11.06 14.64 -13.54
N HIS A 245 -12.23 14.98 -12.99
CA HIS A 245 -12.46 16.28 -12.35
C HIS A 245 -11.89 16.39 -10.92
N GLU A 246 -11.78 15.29 -10.16
CA GLU A 246 -11.27 15.29 -8.77
C GLU A 246 -9.79 14.89 -8.61
N PHE A 247 -9.22 14.15 -9.57
CA PHE A 247 -7.85 13.61 -9.55
C PHE A 247 -6.86 14.51 -10.27
N SER A 248 -7.30 15.58 -10.93
CA SER A 248 -6.39 16.62 -11.44
C SER A 248 -5.46 17.12 -10.33
N SER A 249 -6.02 17.40 -9.14
CA SER A 249 -5.26 17.78 -7.95
C SER A 249 -4.35 16.66 -7.45
N PHE A 250 -4.78 15.40 -7.47
CA PHE A 250 -3.93 14.25 -7.08
C PHE A 250 -2.77 14.05 -8.05
N ASN A 251 -3.03 14.09 -9.35
CA ASN A 251 -2.05 13.91 -10.41
C ASN A 251 -1.02 15.03 -10.36
N GLN A 252 -1.47 16.27 -10.25
CA GLN A 252 -0.59 17.44 -10.14
C GLN A 252 0.23 17.39 -8.84
N THR A 253 -0.40 17.14 -7.69
CA THR A 253 0.30 17.10 -6.40
C THR A 253 1.34 15.98 -6.36
N THR A 254 0.97 14.79 -6.84
CA THR A 254 1.89 13.64 -6.85
C THR A 254 3.05 13.89 -7.82
N MET A 255 2.79 14.47 -9.00
CA MET A 255 3.87 14.84 -9.93
C MET A 255 4.81 15.87 -9.33
N LEU A 256 4.28 16.90 -8.66
CA LEU A 256 5.07 17.93 -8.01
C LEU A 256 5.95 17.37 -6.88
N ILE A 257 5.38 16.53 -6.01
CA ILE A 257 6.13 15.83 -4.94
C ILE A 257 7.22 14.96 -5.57
N PHE A 258 6.88 14.22 -6.62
CA PHE A 258 7.81 13.31 -7.26
C PHE A 258 8.99 14.07 -7.90
N GLN A 259 8.73 15.17 -8.60
CA GLN A 259 9.77 16.06 -9.14
C GLN A 259 10.62 16.71 -8.05
N ALA A 260 10.03 17.09 -6.91
CA ALA A 260 10.78 17.64 -5.79
C ALA A 260 11.71 16.62 -5.12
N MET A 261 11.38 15.33 -5.21
CA MET A 261 12.16 14.23 -4.64
C MET A 261 13.25 13.69 -5.58
N PHE A 262 13.04 13.78 -6.90
CA PHE A 262 13.91 13.20 -7.91
C PHE A 262 14.37 14.28 -8.90
N ASP A 263 15.59 14.77 -8.70
CA ASP A 263 16.27 15.74 -9.55
C ASP A 263 16.96 15.08 -10.77
N GLU A 264 17.66 15.89 -11.58
CA GLU A 264 18.26 15.45 -12.85
C GLU A 264 19.26 14.29 -12.70
N ASP A 265 19.90 14.15 -11.53
CA ASP A 265 20.85 13.07 -11.23
C ASP A 265 20.18 11.68 -11.27
N TRP A 266 18.86 11.60 -11.12
CA TRP A 266 18.10 10.35 -11.21
C TRP A 266 17.74 9.96 -12.64
N GLN A 267 18.00 10.80 -13.64
CA GLN A 267 17.70 10.51 -15.04
C GLN A 267 18.22 9.13 -15.53
N PRO A 268 19.48 8.70 -15.29
CA PRO A 268 19.94 7.38 -15.74
C PRO A 268 19.19 6.23 -15.07
N VAL A 269 18.87 6.37 -13.79
CA VAL A 269 18.07 5.39 -13.03
C VAL A 269 16.67 5.30 -13.64
N MET A 270 16.01 6.44 -13.85
CA MET A 270 14.65 6.48 -14.40
C MET A 270 14.60 5.98 -15.86
N ARG A 271 15.65 6.21 -16.67
CA ARG A 271 15.77 5.59 -18.00
C ARG A 271 15.86 4.07 -17.91
N GLY A 272 16.58 3.55 -16.91
CA GLY A 272 16.63 2.12 -16.63
C GLY A 272 15.25 1.55 -16.26
N SER A 273 14.42 2.32 -15.57
CA SER A 273 13.02 1.96 -15.29
C SER A 273 12.20 1.84 -16.59
N LEU A 274 12.25 2.84 -17.46
CA LEU A 274 11.54 2.80 -18.75
C LEU A 274 12.01 1.63 -19.63
N ALA A 275 13.30 1.28 -19.57
CA ALA A 275 13.82 0.13 -20.31
C ALA A 275 13.06 -1.17 -19.99
N LEU A 276 12.59 -1.35 -18.75
CA LEU A 276 11.82 -2.52 -18.33
C LEU A 276 10.39 -2.56 -18.87
N SER A 277 9.79 -1.42 -19.23
CA SER A 277 8.45 -1.38 -19.85
C SER A 277 8.49 -1.48 -21.37
N THR A 278 9.68 -1.53 -21.99
CA THR A 278 9.81 -1.68 -23.43
C THR A 278 9.36 -3.07 -23.91
N ARG A 279 8.76 -3.14 -25.11
CA ARG A 279 8.38 -4.40 -25.76
C ARG A 279 9.49 -5.47 -25.77
N PRO A 280 10.77 -5.15 -26.12
CA PRO A 280 11.84 -6.15 -26.04
C PRO A 280 12.11 -6.64 -24.61
N ALA A 281 12.09 -5.78 -23.59
CA ALA A 281 12.28 -6.22 -22.20
C ALA A 281 11.15 -7.13 -21.72
N ILE A 282 9.91 -6.79 -22.07
CA ILE A 282 8.73 -7.63 -21.80
C ILE A 282 8.87 -9.00 -22.49
N ALA A 283 9.33 -9.02 -23.75
CA ALA A 283 9.59 -10.27 -24.46
C ALA A 283 10.66 -11.12 -23.76
N ILE A 284 11.74 -10.50 -23.27
CA ILE A 284 12.77 -11.18 -22.47
C ILE A 284 12.16 -11.75 -21.18
N GLY A 285 11.33 -10.98 -20.47
CA GLY A 285 10.59 -11.45 -19.30
C GLY A 285 9.70 -12.67 -19.61
N GLY A 286 9.03 -12.66 -20.76
CA GLY A 286 8.29 -13.80 -21.28
C GLY A 286 9.18 -15.02 -21.54
N CYS A 287 10.31 -14.84 -22.22
CA CYS A 287 11.28 -15.93 -22.45
C CYS A 287 11.81 -16.52 -21.13
N LEU A 288 12.15 -15.67 -20.15
CA LEU A 288 12.56 -16.12 -18.81
C LEU A 288 11.47 -16.93 -18.10
N THR A 289 10.21 -16.52 -18.28
CA THR A 289 9.05 -17.24 -17.76
C THR A 289 8.93 -18.62 -18.39
N LEU A 290 9.08 -18.73 -19.71
CA LEU A 290 9.09 -20.03 -20.40
C LEU A 290 10.22 -20.92 -19.92
N ILE A 291 11.45 -20.40 -19.83
CA ILE A 291 12.61 -21.14 -19.33
C ILE A 291 12.32 -21.66 -17.91
N TRP A 292 11.75 -20.83 -17.04
CA TRP A 292 11.38 -21.25 -15.69
C TRP A 292 10.35 -22.38 -15.69
N ILE A 293 9.31 -22.30 -16.53
CA ILE A 293 8.32 -23.38 -16.69
C ILE A 293 9.00 -24.68 -17.16
N PHE A 294 9.95 -24.61 -18.10
CA PHE A 294 10.68 -25.80 -18.53
C PHE A 294 11.54 -26.41 -17.42
N VAL A 295 12.24 -25.58 -16.64
CA VAL A 295 13.15 -26.07 -15.59
C VAL A 295 12.40 -26.60 -14.36
N LYS A 296 11.32 -25.93 -13.92
CA LYS A 296 10.65 -26.22 -12.63
C LYS A 296 9.19 -26.64 -12.75
N GLY A 297 8.55 -26.44 -13.91
CA GLY A 297 7.13 -26.68 -14.09
C GLY A 297 6.76 -28.16 -13.99
N LYS A 298 5.82 -28.49 -13.09
CA LYS A 298 5.28 -29.85 -12.93
C LYS A 298 4.36 -30.24 -14.08
N ASN A 299 3.53 -29.31 -14.56
CA ASN A 299 2.58 -29.49 -15.68
C ASN A 299 2.88 -28.47 -16.79
N ARG A 300 4.02 -28.63 -17.46
CA ARG A 300 4.55 -27.68 -18.45
C ARG A 300 3.53 -27.28 -19.52
N GLY A 301 2.79 -28.24 -20.07
CA GLY A 301 1.80 -27.96 -21.12
C GLY A 301 0.64 -27.07 -20.66
N LEU A 302 0.21 -27.18 -19.41
CA LEU A 302 -0.86 -26.34 -18.85
C LEU A 302 -0.33 -24.93 -18.54
N GLU A 303 0.85 -24.83 -17.93
CA GLU A 303 1.48 -23.54 -17.60
C GLU A 303 1.81 -22.74 -18.87
N ILE A 304 2.29 -23.38 -19.94
CA ILE A 304 2.53 -22.74 -21.25
C ILE A 304 1.23 -22.24 -21.89
N LYS A 305 0.17 -23.07 -21.91
CA LYS A 305 -1.13 -22.66 -22.48
C LYS A 305 -1.69 -21.43 -21.77
N ILE A 306 -1.55 -21.39 -20.44
CA ILE A 306 -2.06 -20.28 -19.64
C ILE A 306 -1.22 -19.02 -19.85
N MET A 307 0.11 -19.15 -19.95
CA MET A 307 0.96 -18.03 -20.31
C MET A 307 0.58 -17.43 -21.68
N MET A 308 0.30 -18.29 -22.67
CA MET A 308 -0.16 -17.84 -24.00
C MET A 308 -1.51 -17.12 -23.93
N ILE A 309 -2.49 -17.67 -23.21
CA ILE A 309 -3.80 -17.04 -22.99
C ILE A 309 -3.64 -15.69 -22.28
N MET A 310 -2.72 -15.61 -21.32
CA MET A 310 -2.46 -14.40 -20.55
C MET A 310 -1.91 -13.27 -21.41
N ILE A 311 -0.89 -13.55 -22.23
CA ILE A 311 -0.28 -12.56 -23.13
C ILE A 311 -1.26 -12.18 -24.25
N ALA A 312 -1.91 -13.16 -24.87
CA ALA A 312 -2.88 -12.91 -25.95
C ALA A 312 -4.06 -12.07 -25.45
N GLY A 313 -4.64 -12.46 -24.31
CA GLY A 313 -5.77 -11.74 -23.75
C GLY A 313 -5.39 -10.37 -23.20
N SER A 314 -4.15 -10.15 -22.72
CA SER A 314 -3.70 -8.80 -22.36
C SER A 314 -3.62 -7.87 -23.57
N ILE A 315 -3.17 -8.37 -24.73
CA ILE A 315 -3.13 -7.58 -25.98
C ILE A 315 -4.55 -7.23 -26.42
N VAL A 316 -5.47 -8.20 -26.37
CA VAL A 316 -6.89 -7.99 -26.70
C VAL A 316 -7.50 -6.95 -25.77
N PHE A 317 -7.28 -7.12 -24.48
CA PHE A 317 -7.89 -6.31 -23.44
C PHE A 317 -7.40 -4.86 -23.47
N VAL A 318 -6.10 -4.64 -23.65
CA VAL A 318 -5.51 -3.30 -23.67
C VAL A 318 -5.78 -2.57 -24.99
N THR A 319 -5.69 -3.27 -26.12
CA THR A 319 -5.73 -2.63 -27.44
C THR A 319 -7.15 -2.51 -28.00
N TYR A 320 -8.01 -3.51 -27.77
CA TYR A 320 -9.30 -3.61 -28.45
C TYR A 320 -10.49 -3.31 -27.56
N LEU A 321 -10.40 -3.52 -26.25
CA LEU A 321 -11.51 -3.24 -25.35
C LEU A 321 -11.89 -1.75 -25.28
N PRO A 322 -10.94 -0.80 -25.19
CA PRO A 322 -11.27 0.63 -25.29
C PRO A 322 -12.03 0.99 -26.56
N ASN A 323 -11.61 0.43 -27.70
CA ASN A 323 -12.24 0.65 -29.00
C ASN A 323 -13.65 0.06 -29.09
N LEU A 324 -13.89 -1.07 -28.40
CA LEU A 324 -15.22 -1.66 -28.32
C LEU A 324 -16.15 -0.82 -27.44
N ILE A 325 -15.65 -0.33 -26.31
CA ILE A 325 -16.42 0.51 -25.39
C ILE A 325 -16.78 1.84 -26.08
N SER A 326 -15.83 2.49 -26.76
CA SER A 326 -16.09 3.73 -27.49
C SER A 326 -17.14 3.53 -28.59
N PHE A 327 -17.05 2.43 -29.34
CA PHE A 327 -18.06 2.06 -30.35
C PHE A 327 -19.46 1.87 -29.75
N LEU A 328 -19.57 1.22 -28.58
CA LEU A 328 -20.84 1.00 -27.90
C LEU A 328 -21.44 2.31 -27.35
N MET A 329 -20.59 3.19 -26.82
CA MET A 329 -20.99 4.49 -26.26
C MET A 329 -21.45 5.47 -27.35
N ASP A 330 -20.72 5.54 -28.47
CA ASP A 330 -21.10 6.35 -29.64
C ASP A 330 -22.50 5.99 -30.14
N LYS A 331 -22.77 4.68 -30.23
CA LYS A 331 -24.07 4.16 -30.65
C LYS A 331 -25.21 4.45 -29.66
N SER A 332 -24.90 4.73 -28.40
CA SER A 332 -25.87 5.12 -27.37
C SER A 332 -26.18 6.62 -27.32
N GLY A 333 -25.56 7.43 -28.20
CA GLY A 333 -25.78 8.87 -28.27
C GLY A 333 -25.06 9.68 -27.18
N ILE A 334 -24.10 9.07 -26.49
CA ILE A 334 -23.23 9.73 -25.51
C ILE A 334 -22.02 10.28 -26.28
N PRO A 335 -21.80 11.60 -26.31
CA PRO A 335 -20.79 12.22 -27.18
C PRO A 335 -19.36 11.79 -26.83
N VAL A 336 -18.67 11.15 -27.79
CA VAL A 336 -17.34 10.51 -27.61
C VAL A 336 -16.16 11.48 -27.77
N SER A 337 -16.40 12.75 -28.12
CA SER A 337 -15.36 13.72 -28.47
C SER A 337 -14.48 14.24 -27.31
N LEU A 338 -14.79 13.90 -26.06
CA LEU A 338 -13.99 14.25 -24.87
C LEU A 338 -13.09 13.11 -24.35
N TYR A 339 -13.14 11.93 -24.98
CA TYR A 339 -12.43 10.73 -24.51
C TYR A 339 -11.18 10.46 -25.37
N HIS A 340 -10.10 11.22 -25.16
CA HIS A 340 -8.77 10.71 -25.55
C HIS A 340 -8.39 9.59 -24.57
N TYR A 341 -8.87 8.38 -24.86
CA TYR A 341 -8.68 7.15 -24.09
C TYR A 341 -7.23 6.65 -24.25
N ASN A 342 -6.25 7.42 -23.76
CA ASN A 342 -4.85 6.99 -23.63
C ASN A 342 -4.59 6.23 -22.32
N SER A 343 -5.61 6.12 -21.47
CA SER A 343 -5.64 5.29 -20.27
C SER A 343 -6.33 3.96 -20.56
N PRO A 344 -5.86 2.82 -20.02
CA PRO A 344 -4.59 2.62 -19.32
C PRO A 344 -3.43 2.37 -20.30
N SER A 345 -2.21 2.57 -19.81
CA SER A 345 -1.00 2.40 -20.61
C SER A 345 -0.72 0.96 -20.97
N SER A 346 -0.66 0.71 -22.28
CA SER A 346 -0.37 -0.64 -22.80
C SER A 346 0.94 -1.22 -22.30
N GLU A 347 1.97 -0.37 -22.15
CA GLU A 347 3.30 -0.78 -21.73
C GLU A 347 3.34 -1.16 -20.25
N VAL A 348 2.72 -0.33 -19.39
CA VAL A 348 2.67 -0.56 -17.94
C VAL A 348 1.82 -1.79 -17.62
N VAL A 349 0.68 -1.96 -18.28
CA VAL A 349 -0.20 -3.13 -18.11
C VAL A 349 0.52 -4.41 -18.56
N MET A 350 1.14 -4.42 -19.74
CA MET A 350 1.83 -5.61 -20.25
C MET A 350 3.03 -5.99 -19.37
N ALA A 351 3.84 -5.01 -18.93
CA ALA A 351 4.95 -5.25 -18.03
C ALA A 351 4.46 -5.82 -16.69
N ALA A 352 3.39 -5.26 -16.12
CA ALA A 352 2.81 -5.75 -14.88
C ALA A 352 2.30 -7.19 -14.98
N ILE A 353 1.66 -7.54 -16.09
CA ILE A 353 1.18 -8.91 -16.35
C ILE A 353 2.34 -9.89 -16.50
N VAL A 354 3.32 -9.60 -17.37
CA VAL A 354 4.41 -10.54 -17.66
C VAL A 354 5.31 -10.72 -16.44
N TYR A 355 5.78 -9.64 -15.83
CA TYR A 355 6.63 -9.75 -14.63
C TYR A 355 5.84 -10.33 -13.46
N GLY A 356 4.58 -9.90 -13.25
CA GLY A 356 3.73 -10.42 -12.19
C GLY A 356 3.53 -11.93 -12.27
N PHE A 357 3.33 -12.47 -13.47
CA PHE A 357 3.21 -13.91 -13.68
C PHE A 357 4.53 -14.66 -13.48
N LEU A 358 5.66 -14.10 -13.92
CA LEU A 358 6.99 -14.64 -13.63
C LEU A 358 7.21 -14.76 -12.11
N ILE A 359 6.93 -13.68 -11.36
CA ILE A 359 7.04 -13.64 -9.90
C ILE A 359 6.14 -14.69 -9.26
N PHE A 360 4.90 -14.84 -9.74
CA PHE A 360 3.97 -15.86 -9.27
C PHE A 360 4.54 -17.27 -9.47
N LEU A 361 5.07 -17.59 -10.65
CA LEU A 361 5.65 -18.90 -10.93
C LEU A 361 6.89 -19.20 -10.11
N VAL A 362 7.76 -18.21 -9.90
CA VAL A 362 8.94 -18.34 -9.04
C VAL A 362 8.51 -18.59 -7.59
N SER A 363 7.57 -17.79 -7.08
CA SER A 363 7.02 -17.92 -5.72
C SER A 363 6.31 -19.26 -5.50
N ARG A 364 5.61 -19.76 -6.52
CA ARG A 364 4.92 -21.07 -6.50
C ARG A 364 5.89 -22.24 -6.34
N HIS A 365 7.02 -22.21 -7.07
CA HIS A 365 8.01 -23.29 -7.07
C HIS A 365 9.04 -23.18 -5.94
N ALA A 366 8.99 -22.11 -5.15
CA ALA A 366 9.85 -21.93 -3.99
C ALA A 366 9.41 -22.82 -2.82
N GLU A 367 10.35 -23.57 -2.25
CA GLU A 367 10.09 -24.43 -1.09
C GLU A 367 10.04 -23.61 0.22
N LYS A 368 10.88 -22.58 0.34
CA LYS A 368 11.02 -21.79 1.58
C LYS A 368 10.03 -20.62 1.62
N TYR A 369 9.26 -20.51 2.71
CA TYR A 369 8.30 -19.41 2.91
C TYR A 369 8.93 -18.01 2.85
N ARG A 370 10.13 -17.85 3.43
CA ARG A 370 10.87 -16.57 3.36
C ARG A 370 11.16 -16.15 1.92
N PHE A 371 11.52 -17.10 1.06
CA PHE A 371 11.81 -16.82 -0.34
C PHE A 371 10.57 -16.34 -1.08
N LYS A 372 9.39 -16.93 -0.81
CA LYS A 372 8.10 -16.48 -1.37
C LYS A 372 7.78 -15.04 -1.05
N ILE A 373 8.00 -14.64 0.21
CA ILE A 373 7.81 -13.24 0.63
C ILE A 373 8.78 -12.34 -0.11
N MET A 374 10.06 -12.69 -0.14
CA MET A 374 11.07 -11.85 -0.80
C MET A 374 10.83 -11.70 -2.30
N THR A 375 10.43 -12.75 -3.01
CA THR A 375 10.12 -12.67 -4.44
C THR A 375 8.92 -11.78 -4.72
N ASN A 376 7.87 -11.84 -3.88
CA ASN A 376 6.70 -10.99 -4.03
C ASN A 376 7.01 -9.51 -3.73
N ILE A 377 7.80 -9.25 -2.68
CA ILE A 377 8.28 -7.88 -2.37
C ILE A 377 9.13 -7.35 -3.51
N PHE A 378 10.09 -8.14 -3.99
CA PHE A 378 10.93 -7.77 -5.13
C PHE A 378 10.09 -7.45 -6.37
N GLY A 379 9.05 -8.23 -6.60
CA GLY A 379 8.08 -7.98 -7.66
C GLY A 379 7.37 -6.65 -7.56
N LEU A 380 6.84 -6.33 -6.36
CA LEU A 380 6.21 -5.04 -6.11
C LEU A 380 7.19 -3.87 -6.28
N VAL A 381 8.46 -4.05 -5.90
CA VAL A 381 9.52 -3.05 -6.12
C VAL A 381 9.78 -2.84 -7.60
N ILE A 382 9.83 -3.89 -8.43
CA ILE A 382 9.96 -3.76 -9.89
C ILE A 382 8.79 -2.98 -10.48
N LEU A 383 7.55 -3.30 -10.07
CA LEU A 383 6.38 -2.58 -10.57
C LEU A 383 6.40 -1.12 -10.15
N ALA A 384 6.67 -0.83 -8.87
CA ALA A 384 6.82 0.55 -8.40
C ALA A 384 7.93 1.30 -9.14
N TYR A 385 9.04 0.61 -9.43
CA TYR A 385 10.15 1.17 -10.20
C TYR A 385 9.73 1.52 -11.62
N ILE A 386 9.00 0.65 -12.32
CA ILE A 386 8.44 0.92 -13.66
C ILE A 386 7.54 2.17 -13.61
N GLY A 387 6.64 2.25 -12.64
CA GLY A 387 5.74 3.39 -12.46
C GLY A 387 6.51 4.70 -12.23
N ALA A 388 7.57 4.65 -11.41
CA ALA A 388 8.44 5.80 -11.14
C ALA A 388 9.08 6.37 -12.41
N GLY A 389 9.48 5.53 -13.38
CA GLY A 389 10.02 6.00 -14.65
C GLY A 389 8.99 6.73 -15.50
N HIS A 390 7.77 6.19 -15.59
CA HIS A 390 6.66 6.84 -16.32
C HIS A 390 6.26 8.19 -15.70
N LEU A 391 6.31 8.28 -14.36
CA LEU A 391 6.11 9.54 -13.63
C LEU A 391 7.22 10.55 -13.90
N TYR A 392 8.48 10.13 -13.78
CA TYR A 392 9.65 11.00 -13.95
C TYR A 392 9.69 11.71 -15.31
N PHE A 393 9.37 10.97 -16.38
CA PHE A 393 9.39 11.50 -17.75
C PHE A 393 8.05 12.11 -18.20
N HIS A 394 7.08 12.25 -17.29
CA HIS A 394 5.75 12.79 -17.60
C HIS A 394 5.03 12.05 -18.74
N LEU A 395 5.26 10.74 -18.87
CA LEU A 395 4.64 9.93 -19.92
C LEU A 395 3.16 9.65 -19.62
N GLN A 396 2.83 9.50 -18.34
CA GLN A 396 1.47 9.29 -17.85
C GLN A 396 1.28 9.95 -16.49
N PRO A 397 0.06 10.42 -16.18
CA PRO A 397 -0.28 10.84 -14.84
C PRO A 397 -0.35 9.63 -13.87
N PRO A 398 -0.16 9.87 -12.56
CA PRO A 398 -0.22 8.84 -11.53
C PRO A 398 -1.51 8.02 -11.51
N SER A 399 -2.67 8.63 -11.79
CA SER A 399 -3.96 7.94 -11.90
C SER A 399 -3.92 6.79 -12.90
N ASP A 400 -3.31 7.02 -14.07
CA ASP A 400 -3.32 6.09 -15.20
C ASP A 400 -2.38 4.93 -14.94
N ILE A 401 -1.27 5.19 -14.26
CA ILE A 401 -0.32 4.15 -13.82
C ILE A 401 -1.00 3.25 -12.78
N LEU A 402 -1.75 3.84 -11.83
CA LEU A 402 -2.50 3.09 -10.83
C LEU A 402 -3.62 2.26 -11.47
N SER A 403 -4.40 2.85 -12.40
CA SER A 403 -5.46 2.14 -13.12
C SER A 403 -4.88 0.97 -13.93
N SER A 404 -3.72 1.18 -14.57
CA SER A 404 -2.96 0.14 -15.27
C SER A 404 -2.57 -1.03 -14.37
N TYR A 405 -2.09 -0.76 -13.15
CA TYR A 405 -1.72 -1.83 -12.21
C TYR A 405 -2.94 -2.57 -11.63
N VAL A 406 -4.01 -1.86 -11.31
CA VAL A 406 -5.27 -2.47 -10.85
C VAL A 406 -5.78 -3.43 -11.91
N LEU A 407 -5.81 -2.96 -13.15
CA LEU A 407 -6.25 -3.74 -14.30
C LEU A 407 -5.39 -4.98 -14.53
N ALA A 408 -4.06 -4.82 -14.55
CA ALA A 408 -3.12 -5.94 -14.66
C ALA A 408 -3.32 -6.95 -13.52
N GLY A 409 -3.54 -6.47 -12.29
CA GLY A 409 -3.79 -7.31 -11.12
C GLY A 409 -5.08 -8.11 -11.22
N VAL A 410 -6.16 -7.51 -11.72
CA VAL A 410 -7.44 -8.18 -11.99
C VAL A 410 -7.26 -9.29 -13.02
N TRP A 411 -6.62 -8.98 -14.15
CA TRP A 411 -6.35 -9.93 -15.23
C TRP A 411 -5.48 -11.11 -14.76
N LEU A 412 -4.39 -10.81 -14.06
CA LEU A 412 -3.50 -11.81 -13.48
C LEU A 412 -4.22 -12.73 -12.48
N SER A 413 -4.95 -12.13 -11.53
CA SER A 413 -5.66 -12.88 -10.50
C SER A 413 -6.70 -13.82 -11.11
N PHE A 414 -7.41 -13.34 -12.13
CA PHE A 414 -8.39 -14.11 -12.86
C PHE A 414 -7.76 -15.33 -13.56
N ILE A 415 -6.65 -15.13 -14.27
CA ILE A 415 -5.96 -16.21 -14.98
C ILE A 415 -5.33 -17.22 -14.03
N ILE A 416 -4.76 -16.76 -12.92
CA ILE A 416 -4.22 -17.63 -11.88
C ILE A 416 -5.35 -18.47 -11.26
N LEU A 417 -6.54 -17.89 -11.06
CA LEU A 417 -7.70 -18.61 -10.56
C LEU A 417 -8.17 -19.67 -11.56
N LEU A 418 -8.22 -19.36 -12.86
CA LEU A 418 -8.50 -20.36 -13.90
C LEU A 418 -7.47 -21.50 -13.89
N LEU A 419 -6.19 -21.19 -13.71
CA LEU A 419 -5.11 -22.17 -13.60
C LEU A 419 -5.40 -23.16 -12.47
N GLU A 420 -5.70 -22.66 -11.27
CA GLU A 420 -5.94 -23.51 -10.11
C GLU A 420 -7.24 -24.31 -10.24
N ILE A 421 -8.30 -23.72 -10.81
CA ILE A 421 -9.54 -24.47 -11.10
C ILE A 421 -9.27 -25.62 -12.06
N TRP A 422 -8.61 -25.37 -13.20
CA TRP A 422 -8.31 -26.43 -14.16
C TRP A 422 -7.41 -27.51 -13.57
N ARG A 423 -6.45 -27.13 -12.74
CA ARG A 423 -5.61 -28.10 -12.03
C ARG A 423 -6.40 -28.97 -11.06
N LEU A 424 -7.29 -28.37 -10.27
CA LEU A 424 -8.17 -29.09 -9.34
C LEU A 424 -9.09 -30.06 -10.10
N VAL A 425 -9.66 -29.62 -11.23
CA VAL A 425 -10.48 -30.48 -12.09
C VAL A 425 -9.67 -31.67 -12.61
N ILE A 426 -8.46 -31.45 -13.11
CA ILE A 426 -7.60 -32.54 -13.59
C ILE A 426 -7.34 -33.56 -12.47
N ILE A 427 -6.99 -33.10 -11.27
CA ILE A 427 -6.74 -33.97 -10.10
C ILE A 427 -7.98 -34.80 -9.77
N LEU A 428 -9.16 -34.18 -9.72
CA LEU A 428 -10.42 -34.85 -9.41
C LEU A 428 -10.78 -35.89 -10.48
N THR A 429 -10.66 -35.54 -11.75
CA THR A 429 -10.93 -36.48 -12.86
C THR A 429 -9.90 -37.61 -12.97
N SER A 430 -8.68 -37.42 -12.46
CA SER A 430 -7.67 -38.49 -12.44
C SER A 430 -7.88 -39.53 -11.34
N HIS A 431 -8.57 -39.19 -10.25
CA HIS A 431 -8.90 -40.13 -9.18
C HIS A 431 -10.09 -41.04 -9.50
N ASP A 432 -11.05 -40.57 -10.33
CA ASP A 432 -12.16 -41.41 -10.80
C ASP A 432 -11.71 -42.51 -11.78
N ASN A 433 -10.53 -42.37 -12.42
CA ASN A 433 -9.97 -43.37 -13.34
C ASN A 433 -9.09 -44.44 -12.68
N THR A 434 -8.89 -44.39 -11.35
CA THR A 434 -8.28 -45.47 -10.58
C THR A 434 -9.33 -46.13 -9.70
N GLY A 435 -10.29 -46.80 -10.31
CA GLY A 435 -11.12 -47.78 -9.60
C GLY A 435 -10.23 -48.89 -9.00
N PRO A 436 -10.63 -49.51 -7.87
CA PRO A 436 -9.87 -50.60 -7.30
C PRO A 436 -9.86 -51.77 -8.29
N LYS A 437 -8.69 -52.10 -8.83
CA LYS A 437 -8.46 -53.40 -9.46
C LYS A 437 -8.45 -54.45 -8.35
N TYR A 438 -9.62 -54.99 -8.05
CA TYR A 438 -9.73 -56.32 -7.47
C TYR A 438 -9.70 -57.30 -8.65
N GLU A 439 -8.52 -57.87 -8.91
CA GLU A 439 -8.40 -59.22 -9.48
C GLU A 439 -8.18 -60.21 -8.35
#